data_AF-A0A6G0U4P5-F1
#
_entry.id   AF-A0A6G0U4P5-F1
#
_cell.length_a   1.000
_cell.length_b   1.000
_cell.length_c   1.000
_cell.angle_alpha   90.00
_cell.angle_beta   90.00
_cell.angle_gamma   90.00
#
_symmetry.space_group_name_H-M   'P 1'
#
loop_
_entity.id
_entity.type
_entity.pdbx_description
1 polymer ?
#
loop_
_entity_poly.entity_id
_entity_poly.type
_entity_poly.pdbx_seq_one_letter_code
_entity_poly.pdbx_strand_id
1 'polypeptide(L)'
;MLRHSLRHDNHVFLHVLNNNNIYNEPTCLTNHIDKIKFVIVDFEFTMINRKDLLLVSGSISNSLDKYKPVKLEGKPIVLTTTNKLKMLQNREVKKVMQSVGRIFRNEPELLLPLLGQLEASLKLKRGTTQSTTYINQYLHTDNRIPVIVFWNGTTDKEILQKLGLNRKMLNITSYNDNNDNYFNLKLLDISGSTSKLLYSSRIGYQGKNGRILNLMETHDLVWFVQLIIT
;
A
#
# COMPACT_ATOMS: atom_id res chain seq x y z
N MET A 1 12.48 2.23 6.83
CA MET A 1 11.58 2.64 5.73
C MET A 1 10.11 2.41 6.06
N LEU A 2 9.60 1.18 6.11
CA LEU A 2 8.17 0.85 6.31
C LEU A 2 7.45 1.57 7.47
N ARG A 3 8.05 1.65 8.67
CA ARG A 3 7.45 2.38 9.81
C ARG A 3 7.40 3.89 9.63
N HIS A 4 8.32 4.46 8.84
CA HIS A 4 8.28 5.88 8.48
C HIS A 4 7.26 6.12 7.38
N SER A 5 7.18 5.26 6.36
CA SER A 5 6.15 5.35 5.31
C SER A 5 4.75 5.37 5.91
N LEU A 6 4.41 4.36 6.73
CA LEU A 6 3.08 4.26 7.35
C LEU A 6 2.74 5.42 8.30
N ARG A 7 3.72 6.08 8.92
CA ARG A 7 3.46 7.29 9.73
C ARG A 7 3.06 8.47 8.85
N HIS A 8 3.72 8.67 7.71
CA HIS A 8 3.37 9.74 6.77
C HIS A 8 2.06 9.41 6.03
N ASP A 9 1.87 8.13 5.66
CA ASP A 9 0.61 7.62 5.11
C ASP A 9 -0.55 7.92 6.05
N ASN A 10 -0.40 7.68 7.36
CA ASN A 10 -1.44 7.96 8.35
C ASN A 10 -1.81 9.45 8.45
N HIS A 11 -0.87 10.38 8.30
CA HIS A 11 -1.17 11.82 8.35
C HIS A 11 -1.92 12.30 7.10
N VAL A 12 -1.44 11.93 5.91
CA VAL A 12 -2.13 12.22 4.64
C VAL A 12 -3.50 11.54 4.62
N PHE A 13 -3.57 10.31 5.12
CA PHE A 13 -4.81 9.55 5.25
C PHE A 13 -5.81 10.22 6.21
N LEU A 14 -5.36 10.65 7.39
CA LEU A 14 -6.20 11.39 8.33
C LEU A 14 -6.63 12.73 7.74
N HIS A 15 -5.81 13.42 6.96
CA HIS A 15 -6.21 14.64 6.25
C HIS A 15 -7.32 14.35 5.22
N VAL A 16 -7.16 13.31 4.39
CA VAL A 16 -8.17 12.88 3.41
C VAL A 16 -9.47 12.43 4.09
N LEU A 17 -9.42 11.86 5.29
CA LEU A 17 -10.63 11.47 6.02
C LEU A 17 -11.27 12.63 6.81
N ASN A 18 -10.47 13.50 7.42
CA ASN A 18 -10.93 14.56 8.33
C ASN A 18 -11.45 15.80 7.58
N ASN A 19 -10.81 16.22 6.49
CA ASN A 19 -11.22 17.43 5.75
C ASN A 19 -12.50 17.27 4.96
N ASN A 20 -13.09 16.09 5.02
CA ASN A 20 -13.72 15.59 3.84
C ASN A 20 -15.19 15.29 4.02
N ASN A 21 -15.76 15.29 5.25
CA ASN A 21 -17.21 15.06 5.47
C ASN A 21 -17.76 14.14 4.37
N ILE A 22 -17.09 13.00 4.09
CA ILE A 22 -17.22 12.25 2.80
C ILE A 22 -18.65 11.72 2.62
N TYR A 23 -19.54 11.98 3.57
CA TYR A 23 -20.94 11.65 3.55
C TYR A 23 -21.86 12.77 4.10
N ASN A 24 -21.66 14.02 3.68
CA ASN A 24 -22.75 15.01 3.72
C ASN A 24 -23.68 14.84 2.50
N GLU A 25 -24.33 13.69 2.42
CA GLU A 25 -25.74 13.66 2.01
C GLU A 25 -26.59 13.70 3.30
N PRO A 26 -27.76 14.36 3.30
CA PRO A 26 -28.51 14.61 4.51
C PRO A 26 -28.96 13.28 5.16
N THR A 27 -28.54 13.09 6.42
CA THR A 27 -29.25 12.35 7.49
C THR A 27 -29.27 10.81 7.54
N CYS A 28 -28.46 10.04 6.81
CA CYS A 28 -28.49 8.55 6.95
C CYS A 28 -27.17 7.83 7.31
N LEU A 29 -26.00 8.48 7.31
CA LEU A 29 -24.69 7.78 7.45
C LEU A 29 -23.95 8.00 8.77
N THR A 30 -24.41 8.87 9.66
CA THR A 30 -23.80 9.06 10.99
C THR A 30 -23.85 7.79 11.85
N ASN A 31 -24.76 6.86 11.55
CA ASN A 31 -24.87 5.55 12.23
C ASN A 31 -23.95 4.45 11.64
N HIS A 32 -23.13 4.74 10.62
CA HIS A 32 -22.35 3.74 9.88
C HIS A 32 -20.82 3.90 9.96
N ILE A 33 -20.29 5.06 10.38
CA ILE A 33 -18.84 5.26 10.51
C ILE A 33 -18.26 4.28 11.55
N ASP A 34 -18.98 4.04 12.64
CA ASP A 34 -18.62 3.04 13.65
C ASP A 34 -18.66 1.60 13.15
N LYS A 35 -19.15 1.36 11.93
CA LYS A 35 -19.21 0.03 11.29
C LYS A 35 -18.09 -0.20 10.28
N ILE A 36 -17.28 0.81 9.96
CA ILE A 36 -16.18 0.69 8.98
C ILE A 36 -14.84 0.75 9.70
N LYS A 37 -13.92 -0.09 9.26
CA LYS A 37 -12.52 -0.05 9.66
C LYS A 37 -11.67 0.15 8.41
N PHE A 38 -10.97 1.27 8.32
CA PHE A 38 -9.95 1.44 7.31
C PHE A 38 -8.69 0.69 7.69
N VAL A 39 -8.14 -0.03 6.72
CA VAL A 39 -6.92 -0.83 6.86
C VAL A 39 -5.95 -0.41 5.77
N ILE A 40 -4.81 0.15 6.16
CA ILE A 40 -3.76 0.55 5.23
C ILE A 40 -2.81 -0.63 5.04
N VAL A 41 -2.49 -0.95 3.80
CA VAL A 41 -1.58 -2.02 3.42
C VAL A 41 -0.51 -1.46 2.48
N ASP A 42 0.73 -1.88 2.69
CA ASP A 42 1.87 -1.55 1.84
C ASP A 42 2.78 -2.77 1.74
N PHE A 43 3.00 -3.29 0.53
CA PHE A 43 3.80 -4.49 0.30
C PHE A 43 5.18 -4.18 -0.28
N GLU A 44 6.16 -4.94 0.18
CA GLU A 44 7.50 -4.96 -0.40
C GLU A 44 7.61 -6.16 -1.33
N PHE A 45 7.76 -5.88 -2.63
CA PHE A 45 7.84 -6.89 -3.67
C PHE A 45 8.85 -6.53 -4.74
N THR A 46 9.26 -7.53 -5.52
CA THR A 46 10.19 -7.33 -6.63
C THR A 46 9.89 -8.29 -7.77
N MET A 47 10.24 -7.91 -9.00
CA MET A 47 10.19 -8.83 -10.12
C MET A 47 11.37 -9.80 -10.02
N ILE A 48 11.13 -11.10 -10.20
CA ILE A 48 12.21 -12.11 -10.26
C ILE A 48 12.45 -12.63 -11.67
N ASN A 49 11.61 -12.23 -12.62
CA ASN A 49 11.79 -12.37 -14.05
C ASN A 49 10.84 -11.35 -14.73
N ARG A 50 10.63 -11.42 -16.04
CA ARG A 50 9.75 -10.48 -16.76
C ARG A 50 8.29 -10.49 -16.31
N LYS A 51 7.86 -11.50 -15.56
CA LYS A 51 6.45 -11.87 -15.39
C LYS A 51 6.07 -12.15 -13.94
N ASP A 52 6.95 -12.77 -13.16
CA ASP A 52 6.65 -13.19 -11.81
C ASP A 52 7.13 -12.17 -10.77
N LEU A 53 6.24 -11.90 -9.82
CA LEU A 53 6.49 -11.06 -8.65
C LEU A 53 6.89 -11.94 -7.47
N LEU A 54 7.87 -11.49 -6.70
CA LEU A 54 8.23 -12.04 -5.41
C LEU A 54 7.79 -11.05 -4.33
N LEU A 55 6.79 -11.43 -3.57
CA LEU A 55 6.39 -10.72 -2.37
C LEU A 55 7.34 -11.10 -1.22
N VAL A 56 8.08 -10.11 -0.72
CA VAL A 56 9.15 -10.30 0.27
C VAL A 56 8.64 -10.02 1.68
N SER A 57 7.92 -8.92 1.84
CA SER A 57 7.31 -8.53 3.12
C SER A 57 6.20 -7.51 2.87
N GLY A 58 5.69 -6.90 3.93
CA GLY A 58 4.81 -5.75 3.85
C GLY A 58 4.51 -5.19 5.21
N SER A 59 3.53 -4.33 5.27
CA SER A 59 3.05 -3.72 6.49
C SER A 59 1.56 -3.47 6.41
N ILE A 60 0.89 -3.61 7.54
CA ILE A 60 -0.54 -3.43 7.66
C ILE A 60 -0.83 -2.64 8.93
N SER A 61 -1.75 -1.69 8.84
CA SER A 61 -2.22 -0.93 10.00
C SER A 61 -3.72 -0.67 9.86
N ASN A 62 -4.40 -0.37 10.96
CA ASN A 62 -5.82 -0.05 10.89
C ASN A 62 -6.14 1.23 11.68
N SER A 63 -7.23 1.87 11.28
CA SER A 63 -7.71 3.14 11.84
C SER A 63 -8.13 3.09 13.32
N LEU A 64 -8.29 1.90 13.92
CA LEU A 64 -8.68 1.72 15.32
C LEU A 64 -7.48 1.64 16.25
N ASP A 65 -6.37 1.09 15.77
CA ASP A 65 -5.08 1.06 16.47
C ASP A 65 -4.06 1.88 15.67
N LYS A 66 -4.35 3.20 15.58
CA LYS A 66 -3.66 4.20 14.73
C LYS A 66 -2.12 4.23 14.87
N TYR A 67 -1.55 3.54 15.86
CA TYR A 67 -0.13 3.64 16.22
C TYR A 67 0.63 2.31 16.22
N LYS A 68 0.03 1.19 15.80
CA LYS A 68 0.73 -0.11 15.71
C LYS A 68 0.67 -0.71 14.31
N PRO A 69 1.51 -0.23 13.37
CA PRO A 69 1.73 -0.95 12.13
C PRO A 69 2.33 -2.33 12.44
N VAL A 70 1.67 -3.37 11.95
CA VAL A 70 2.13 -4.74 11.99
C VAL A 70 2.97 -5.00 10.75
N LYS A 71 4.18 -5.52 10.94
CA LYS A 71 5.02 -5.97 9.83
C LYS A 71 4.54 -7.34 9.36
N LEU A 72 4.27 -7.45 8.07
CA LEU A 72 3.93 -8.69 7.39
C LEU A 72 5.23 -9.37 6.95
N GLU A 73 5.60 -10.44 7.65
CA GLU A 73 6.83 -11.18 7.44
C GLU A 73 6.54 -12.67 7.34
N GLY A 74 7.37 -13.36 6.59
CA GLY A 74 7.26 -14.79 6.41
C GLY A 74 8.09 -15.28 5.25
N LYS A 75 7.85 -16.53 4.89
CA LYS A 75 8.49 -17.12 3.73
C LYS A 75 8.02 -16.36 2.47
N PRO A 76 8.94 -15.89 1.61
CA PRO A 76 8.58 -15.13 0.42
C PRO A 76 7.59 -15.88 -0.48
N ILE A 77 6.66 -15.14 -1.08
CA ILE A 77 5.60 -15.68 -1.93
C ILE A 77 5.90 -15.31 -3.38
N VAL A 78 5.99 -16.30 -4.25
CA VAL A 78 6.06 -16.10 -5.70
C VAL A 78 4.63 -16.03 -6.23
N LEU A 79 4.32 -14.91 -6.88
CA LEU A 79 3.07 -14.64 -7.57
C LEU A 79 3.32 -14.82 -9.06
N THR A 80 2.93 -15.96 -9.61
CA THR A 80 3.16 -16.23 -11.03
C THR A 80 2.15 -15.50 -11.92
N THR A 81 2.47 -15.34 -13.22
CA THR A 81 1.48 -14.87 -14.21
C THR A 81 0.34 -15.85 -14.44
N THR A 82 0.49 -17.11 -14.06
CA THR A 82 -0.58 -18.12 -14.11
C THR A 82 -1.52 -18.04 -12.91
N ASN A 83 -1.47 -16.95 -12.15
CA ASN A 83 -2.19 -16.74 -10.89
C ASN A 83 -1.96 -17.85 -9.84
N LYS A 84 -0.85 -18.57 -9.94
CA LYS A 84 -0.47 -19.54 -8.91
C LYS A 84 0.35 -18.82 -7.85
N LEU A 85 -0.12 -18.91 -6.61
CA LEU A 85 0.64 -18.56 -5.44
C LEU A 85 1.54 -19.72 -5.06
N LYS A 86 2.81 -19.44 -4.80
CA LYS A 86 3.74 -20.46 -4.34
C LYS A 86 4.71 -19.90 -3.32
N MET A 87 4.87 -20.58 -2.20
CA MET A 87 5.98 -20.31 -1.29
C MET A 87 7.31 -20.57 -1.99
N LEU A 88 8.24 -19.63 -1.91
CA LEU A 88 9.57 -19.76 -2.50
C LEU A 88 10.29 -21.00 -1.93
N GLN A 89 10.61 -21.99 -2.76
CA GLN A 89 11.26 -23.21 -2.25
C GLN A 89 12.75 -23.02 -2.05
N ASN A 90 13.35 -23.73 -1.10
CA ASN A 90 14.79 -23.60 -0.77
C ASN A 90 15.69 -23.84 -2.01
N ARG A 91 15.32 -24.80 -2.87
CA ARG A 91 16.02 -25.08 -4.13
C ARG A 91 16.01 -23.92 -5.14
N GLU A 92 15.08 -22.98 -4.99
CA GLU A 92 14.88 -21.84 -5.90
C GLU A 92 15.56 -20.57 -5.40
N VAL A 93 15.86 -20.48 -4.10
CA VAL A 93 16.43 -19.29 -3.43
C VAL A 93 17.65 -18.77 -4.18
N LYS A 94 18.64 -19.62 -4.46
CA LYS A 94 19.87 -19.20 -5.14
C LYS A 94 19.59 -18.59 -6.52
N LYS A 95 18.65 -19.17 -7.28
CA LYS A 95 18.26 -18.65 -8.60
C LYS A 95 17.53 -17.31 -8.48
N VAL A 96 16.65 -17.16 -7.50
CA VAL A 96 15.93 -15.92 -7.23
C VAL A 96 16.88 -14.81 -6.82
N MET A 97 17.79 -15.05 -5.86
CA MET A 97 18.78 -14.07 -5.44
C MET A 97 19.67 -13.62 -6.60
N GLN A 98 20.10 -14.55 -7.45
CA GLN A 98 20.85 -14.21 -8.67
C GLN A 98 20.03 -13.36 -9.65
N SER A 99 18.73 -13.64 -9.80
CA SER A 99 17.87 -12.86 -10.68
C SER A 99 17.66 -11.44 -10.18
N VAL A 100 17.36 -11.29 -8.89
CA VAL A 100 17.27 -9.98 -8.23
C VAL A 100 18.57 -9.21 -8.37
N GLY A 101 19.72 -9.86 -8.11
CA GLY A 101 21.05 -9.25 -8.29
C GLY A 101 21.34 -8.80 -9.73
N ARG A 102 20.78 -9.46 -10.74
CA ARG A 102 20.90 -9.01 -12.14
C ARG A 102 19.99 -7.83 -12.45
N ILE A 103 18.77 -7.82 -11.91
CA ILE A 103 17.78 -6.76 -12.15
C ILE A 103 18.26 -5.44 -11.56
N PHE A 104 18.74 -5.46 -10.30
CA PHE A 104 19.21 -4.26 -9.61
C PHE A 104 20.74 -4.11 -9.67
N ARG A 105 21.39 -4.65 -10.71
CA ARG A 105 22.86 -4.61 -10.82
C ARG A 105 23.43 -3.19 -10.75
N ASN A 106 22.67 -2.22 -11.27
CA ASN A 106 23.08 -0.82 -11.34
C ASN A 106 22.47 0.05 -10.23
N GLU A 107 21.74 -0.56 -9.27
CA GLU A 107 21.01 0.12 -8.19
C GLU A 107 21.37 -0.55 -6.84
N PRO A 108 22.65 -0.52 -6.43
CA PRO A 108 23.12 -1.21 -5.23
C PRO A 108 22.40 -0.76 -3.94
N GLU A 109 21.99 0.51 -3.89
CA GLU A 109 21.21 1.10 -2.81
C GLU A 109 19.82 0.47 -2.64
N LEU A 110 19.23 -0.10 -3.70
CA LEU A 110 17.99 -0.86 -3.66
C LEU A 110 18.24 -2.35 -3.49
N LEU A 111 19.31 -2.87 -4.11
CA LEU A 111 19.66 -4.28 -4.07
C LEU A 111 20.02 -4.76 -2.66
N LEU A 112 20.88 -4.03 -1.94
CA LEU A 112 21.39 -4.48 -0.64
C LEU A 112 20.27 -4.60 0.41
N PRO A 113 19.38 -3.61 0.60
CA PRO A 113 18.26 -3.75 1.53
C PRO A 113 17.31 -4.88 1.14
N LEU A 114 17.01 -5.04 -0.16
CA LEU A 114 16.11 -6.08 -0.67
C LEU A 114 16.66 -7.49 -0.43
N LEU A 115 17.95 -7.73 -0.69
CA LEU A 115 18.59 -9.00 -0.38
C LEU A 115 18.63 -9.26 1.13
N GLY A 116 18.93 -8.24 1.94
CA GLY A 116 18.91 -8.34 3.39
C GLY A 116 17.53 -8.72 3.94
N GLN A 117 16.46 -8.12 3.40
CA GLN A 117 15.08 -8.49 3.72
C GLN A 117 14.75 -9.92 3.28
N LEU A 118 15.14 -10.30 2.06
CA LEU A 118 14.90 -11.65 1.54
C LEU A 118 15.58 -12.72 2.42
N GLU A 119 16.84 -12.49 2.81
CA GLU A 119 17.57 -13.39 3.71
C GLU A 119 16.93 -13.48 5.09
N ALA A 120 16.48 -12.34 5.65
CA ALA A 120 15.78 -12.33 6.93
C ALA A 120 14.48 -13.14 6.85
N SER A 121 13.68 -12.93 5.80
CA SER A 121 12.44 -13.67 5.55
C SER A 121 12.65 -15.18 5.43
N LEU A 122 13.76 -15.63 4.82
CA LEU A 122 14.11 -17.04 4.69
C LEU A 122 14.58 -17.71 5.99
N LYS A 123 15.06 -16.92 6.97
CA LYS A 123 15.53 -17.41 8.28
C LYS A 123 14.40 -17.55 9.32
N LEU A 124 13.21 -17.02 9.04
CA LEU A 124 12.06 -17.08 9.96
C LEU A 124 11.57 -18.51 10.16
N LYS A 125 11.56 -18.97 11.42
CA LYS A 125 11.21 -20.37 11.79
C LYS A 125 9.76 -20.57 12.26
N ARG A 126 9.01 -19.52 12.63
CA ARG A 126 7.64 -19.63 13.21
C ARG A 126 6.77 -18.41 12.88
N GLY A 127 5.45 -18.63 12.80
CA GLY A 127 4.39 -17.61 12.78
C GLY A 127 4.53 -16.55 11.68
N THR A 128 3.97 -16.79 10.50
CA THR A 128 4.08 -15.84 9.38
C THR A 128 2.88 -14.90 9.33
N THR A 129 3.14 -13.61 9.57
CA THR A 129 2.13 -12.55 9.44
C THR A 129 1.82 -12.27 7.97
N GLN A 130 2.70 -12.66 7.04
CA GLN A 130 2.51 -12.55 5.59
C GLN A 130 1.57 -13.60 4.98
N SER A 131 1.03 -14.53 5.78
CA SER A 131 0.07 -15.53 5.26
C SER A 131 -1.29 -14.90 4.94
N THR A 132 -1.96 -15.39 3.90
CA THR A 132 -3.35 -15.00 3.58
C THR A 132 -4.27 -15.15 4.79
N THR A 133 -4.10 -16.23 5.56
CA THR A 133 -4.88 -16.50 6.77
C THR A 133 -4.71 -15.39 7.80
N TYR A 134 -3.47 -14.99 8.09
CA TYR A 134 -3.20 -13.93 9.05
C TYR A 134 -3.79 -12.60 8.59
N ILE A 135 -3.57 -12.22 7.33
CA ILE A 135 -4.09 -10.96 6.78
C ILE A 135 -5.62 -10.97 6.85
N ASN A 136 -6.28 -12.07 6.48
CA ASN A 136 -7.74 -12.16 6.57
C ASN A 136 -8.23 -12.07 8.02
N GLN A 137 -7.55 -12.68 8.99
CA GLN A 137 -7.89 -12.55 10.42
C GLN A 137 -7.70 -11.11 10.92
N TYR A 138 -6.64 -10.44 10.49
CA TYR A 138 -6.40 -9.03 10.82
C TYR A 138 -7.52 -8.12 10.30
N LEU A 139 -8.00 -8.36 9.07
CA LEU A 139 -9.12 -7.63 8.50
C LEU A 139 -10.41 -7.79 9.33
N HIS A 140 -10.61 -8.94 9.97
CA HIS A 140 -11.83 -9.30 10.73
C HIS A 140 -11.59 -9.43 12.25
N THR A 141 -10.62 -8.71 12.81
CA THR A 141 -10.35 -8.74 14.26
C THR A 141 -11.52 -8.19 15.10
N ASP A 142 -12.48 -7.52 14.46
CA ASP A 142 -13.70 -6.98 15.05
C ASP A 142 -14.87 -7.16 14.07
N ASN A 143 -16.07 -6.72 14.48
CA ASN A 143 -17.30 -6.84 13.69
C ASN A 143 -17.47 -5.71 12.64
N ARG A 144 -16.43 -4.90 12.39
CA ARG A 144 -16.51 -3.81 11.41
C ARG A 144 -16.15 -4.31 10.01
N ILE A 145 -16.70 -3.64 9.01
CA ILE A 145 -16.43 -3.91 7.60
C ILE A 145 -15.05 -3.33 7.26
N PRO A 146 -14.07 -4.16 6.88
CA PRO A 146 -12.75 -3.68 6.50
C PRO A 146 -12.79 -3.04 5.10
N VAL A 147 -12.26 -1.83 4.99
CA VAL A 147 -11.97 -1.15 3.72
C VAL A 147 -10.46 -1.01 3.62
N ILE A 148 -9.88 -1.64 2.60
CA ILE A 148 -8.43 -1.63 2.39
C ILE A 148 -8.05 -0.37 1.63
N VAL A 149 -7.01 0.31 2.07
CA VAL A 149 -6.53 1.56 1.50
C VAL A 149 -5.07 1.43 1.15
N PHE A 150 -4.70 1.92 -0.03
CA PHE A 150 -3.32 1.97 -0.49
C PHE A 150 -2.88 3.40 -0.83
N TRP A 151 -1.57 3.61 -0.84
CA TRP A 151 -0.94 4.78 -1.45
C TRP A 151 -0.30 4.35 -2.78
N ASN A 152 -0.83 4.83 -3.91
CA ASN A 152 -0.37 4.42 -5.25
C ASN A 152 -0.28 2.88 -5.45
N GLY A 153 -1.12 2.10 -4.76
CA GLY A 153 -0.95 0.65 -4.62
C GLY A 153 -1.69 -0.20 -5.64
N THR A 154 -1.56 0.13 -6.94
CA THR A 154 -2.15 -0.71 -8.00
C THR A 154 -1.59 -2.13 -7.97
N THR A 155 -0.28 -2.27 -7.72
CA THR A 155 0.35 -3.60 -7.59
C THR A 155 -0.06 -4.28 -6.29
N ASP A 156 -0.19 -3.54 -5.18
CA ASP A 156 -0.67 -4.05 -3.89
C ASP A 156 -2.08 -4.64 -3.99
N LYS A 157 -2.97 -3.96 -4.75
CA LYS A 157 -4.28 -4.50 -5.12
C LYS A 157 -4.13 -5.85 -5.81
N GLU A 158 -3.30 -5.95 -6.86
CA GLU A 158 -3.10 -7.20 -7.59
C GLU A 158 -2.57 -8.32 -6.68
N ILE A 159 -1.65 -7.98 -5.77
CA ILE A 159 -1.12 -8.90 -4.77
C ILE A 159 -2.24 -9.42 -3.87
N LEU A 160 -3.08 -8.55 -3.30
CA LEU A 160 -4.22 -8.97 -2.47
C LEU A 160 -5.23 -9.82 -3.24
N GLN A 161 -5.53 -9.46 -4.48
CA GLN A 161 -6.42 -10.22 -5.34
C GLN A 161 -5.88 -11.62 -5.59
N LYS A 162 -4.56 -11.74 -5.88
CA LYS A 162 -3.90 -13.04 -6.02
C LYS A 162 -3.89 -13.84 -4.72
N LEU A 163 -3.79 -13.17 -3.57
CA LEU A 163 -3.96 -13.76 -2.24
C LEU A 163 -5.41 -14.19 -1.94
N GLY A 164 -6.38 -13.92 -2.82
CA GLY A 164 -7.79 -14.24 -2.63
C GLY A 164 -8.54 -13.27 -1.71
N LEU A 165 -7.95 -12.11 -1.43
CA LEU A 165 -8.48 -11.11 -0.50
C LEU A 165 -9.24 -10.00 -1.25
N ASN A 166 -10.31 -10.40 -1.94
CA ASN A 166 -11.16 -9.49 -2.71
C ASN A 166 -12.11 -8.72 -1.79
N ARG A 167 -11.71 -7.51 -1.37
CA ARG A 167 -12.48 -6.62 -0.49
C ARG A 167 -12.69 -5.27 -1.15
N LYS A 168 -13.46 -4.39 -0.49
CA LYS A 168 -13.51 -2.97 -0.87
C LYS A 168 -12.10 -2.40 -0.76
N MET A 169 -11.61 -1.85 -1.87
CA MET A 169 -10.26 -1.31 -1.98
C MET A 169 -10.31 0.12 -2.49
N LEU A 170 -9.62 1.01 -1.77
CA LEU A 170 -9.44 2.40 -2.13
C LEU A 170 -7.96 2.67 -2.41
N ASN A 171 -7.69 3.56 -3.35
CA ASN A 171 -6.35 4.03 -3.63
C ASN A 171 -6.29 5.54 -3.44
N ILE A 172 -5.33 5.99 -2.65
CA ILE A 172 -4.96 7.39 -2.57
C ILE A 172 -3.80 7.62 -3.53
N THR A 173 -3.90 8.69 -4.32
CA THR A 173 -2.86 9.10 -5.25
C THR A 173 -2.78 10.60 -5.34
N SER A 174 -1.61 11.13 -5.66
CA SER A 174 -1.41 12.53 -6.00
C SER A 174 -1.09 12.62 -7.49
N TYR A 175 -1.87 13.39 -8.24
CA TYR A 175 -1.79 13.41 -9.69
C TYR A 175 -1.90 14.81 -10.27
N ASN A 176 -1.06 15.12 -11.25
CA ASN A 176 -1.12 16.31 -12.08
C ASN A 176 -1.93 16.02 -13.35
N ASP A 177 -3.19 16.49 -13.35
CA ASP A 177 -4.16 16.24 -14.42
C ASP A 177 -3.89 17.03 -15.69
N ASN A 178 -3.40 18.26 -15.55
CA ASN A 178 -3.29 19.22 -16.66
C ASN A 178 -1.87 19.35 -17.21
N ASN A 179 -0.92 18.62 -16.64
CA ASN A 179 0.51 18.74 -16.93
C ASN A 179 1.07 20.16 -16.64
N ASP A 180 0.57 20.81 -15.59
CA ASP A 180 0.87 22.20 -15.22
C ASP A 180 1.66 22.33 -13.90
N ASN A 181 2.15 21.20 -13.37
CA ASN A 181 2.82 21.04 -12.08
C ASN A 181 1.93 21.34 -10.86
N TYR A 182 0.61 21.47 -11.05
CA TYR A 182 -0.33 21.47 -9.96
C TYR A 182 -0.89 20.08 -9.72
N PHE A 183 -0.84 19.63 -8.47
CA PHE A 183 -1.21 18.28 -8.09
C PHE A 183 -2.51 18.29 -7.30
N ASN A 184 -3.33 17.28 -7.59
CA ASN A 184 -4.53 16.96 -6.85
C ASN A 184 -4.31 15.68 -6.04
N LEU A 185 -4.70 15.68 -4.77
CA LEU A 185 -4.85 14.48 -3.97
C LEU A 185 -6.20 13.85 -4.27
N LYS A 186 -6.19 12.58 -4.65
CA LYS A 186 -7.34 11.84 -5.13
C LYS A 186 -7.58 10.59 -4.31
N LEU A 187 -8.86 10.31 -4.05
CA LEU A 187 -9.32 9.04 -3.53
C LEU A 187 -10.09 8.32 -4.63
N LEU A 188 -9.63 7.11 -4.96
CA LEU A 188 -10.20 6.28 -6.01
C LEU A 188 -10.78 5.01 -5.38
N ASP A 189 -11.97 4.60 -5.78
CA ASP A 189 -12.44 3.23 -5.61
C ASP A 189 -11.83 2.36 -6.71
N ILE A 190 -11.03 1.40 -6.30
CA ILE A 190 -10.33 0.49 -7.21
C ILE A 190 -10.83 -0.95 -7.03
N SER A 191 -11.99 -1.16 -6.41
CA SER A 191 -12.54 -2.50 -6.19
C SER A 191 -12.93 -3.20 -7.50
N GLY A 192 -13.32 -2.43 -8.52
CA GLY A 192 -13.76 -2.92 -9.82
C GLY A 192 -12.65 -3.06 -10.87
N SER A 193 -13.06 -3.32 -12.12
CA SER A 193 -12.20 -3.33 -13.31
C SER A 193 -11.77 -1.92 -13.72
N THR A 194 -12.62 -0.93 -13.49
CA THR A 194 -12.31 0.49 -13.69
C THR A 194 -12.20 1.20 -12.34
N SER A 195 -11.26 2.13 -12.25
CA SER A 195 -11.17 3.00 -11.07
C SER A 195 -12.27 4.06 -11.15
N LYS A 196 -12.96 4.31 -10.04
CA LYS A 196 -13.94 5.39 -9.90
C LYS A 196 -13.39 6.46 -8.98
N LEU A 197 -13.35 7.71 -9.45
CA LEU A 197 -12.99 8.85 -8.62
C LEU A 197 -14.08 9.08 -7.56
N LEU A 198 -13.68 9.08 -6.29
CA LEU A 198 -14.54 9.40 -5.16
C LEU A 198 -14.31 10.83 -4.67
N TYR A 199 -13.05 11.28 -4.67
CA TYR A 199 -12.67 12.60 -4.20
C TYR A 199 -11.43 13.10 -4.93
N SER A 200 -11.34 14.42 -5.11
CA SER A 200 -10.16 15.10 -5.63
C SER A 200 -10.09 16.51 -5.04
N SER A 201 -8.91 16.90 -4.56
CA SER A 201 -8.66 18.27 -4.11
C SER A 201 -7.25 18.71 -4.43
N ARG A 202 -7.07 19.99 -4.75
CA ARG A 202 -5.78 20.57 -5.09
C ARG A 202 -4.91 20.68 -3.84
N ILE A 203 -3.69 20.14 -3.90
CA ILE A 203 -2.74 20.16 -2.78
C ILE A 203 -1.58 21.13 -2.99
N GLY A 204 -1.30 21.55 -4.23
CA GLY A 204 -0.31 22.59 -4.48
C GLY A 204 0.48 22.42 -5.76
N TYR A 205 1.52 23.23 -5.88
CA TYR A 205 2.47 23.22 -7.00
C TYR A 205 3.74 22.48 -6.59
N GLN A 206 4.25 21.61 -7.46
CA GLN A 206 5.58 21.00 -7.31
C GLN A 206 6.25 20.90 -8.68
N GLY A 207 7.37 21.59 -8.87
CA GLY A 207 8.12 21.50 -10.13
C GLY A 207 8.75 20.12 -10.30
N LYS A 208 8.16 19.25 -11.13
CA LYS A 208 8.66 17.89 -11.38
C LYS A 208 8.34 17.42 -12.80
N ASN A 209 9.24 16.65 -13.39
CA ASN A 209 9.05 16.05 -14.72
C ASN A 209 8.04 14.87 -14.75
N GLY A 210 7.33 14.61 -13.64
CA GLY A 210 6.45 13.45 -13.47
C GLY A 210 5.03 13.86 -13.07
N ARG A 211 4.05 13.01 -13.39
CA ARG A 211 2.63 13.28 -13.10
C ARG A 211 2.15 12.81 -11.74
N ILE A 212 2.97 12.07 -11.00
CA ILE A 212 2.65 11.53 -9.67
C ILE A 212 3.66 12.04 -8.65
N LEU A 213 3.17 12.46 -7.48
CA LEU A 213 4.05 12.73 -6.34
C LEU A 213 4.26 11.45 -5.53
N ASN A 214 5.48 11.30 -5.02
CA ASN A 214 5.73 10.30 -3.99
C ASN A 214 5.07 10.73 -2.66
N LEU A 215 5.12 9.85 -1.67
CA LEU A 215 4.47 10.10 -0.39
C LEU A 215 5.04 11.33 0.33
N MET A 216 6.36 11.53 0.29
CA MET A 216 7.03 12.66 0.94
C MET A 216 6.65 13.98 0.29
N GLU A 217 6.76 14.06 -1.04
CA GLU A 217 6.37 15.24 -1.81
C GLU A 217 4.89 15.60 -1.58
N THR A 218 4.01 14.59 -1.49
CA THR A 218 2.60 14.83 -1.18
C THR A 218 2.42 15.34 0.24
N HIS A 219 3.07 14.71 1.21
CA HIS A 219 3.00 15.09 2.61
C HIS A 219 3.42 16.56 2.80
N ASP A 220 4.52 16.97 2.17
CA ASP A 220 5.02 18.34 2.26
C ASP A 220 3.97 19.34 1.75
N LEU A 221 3.38 19.10 0.58
CA LEU A 221 2.33 19.97 0.04
C LEU A 221 1.08 20.03 0.93
N VAL A 222 0.62 18.88 1.43
CA VAL A 222 -0.57 18.81 2.30
C VAL A 222 -0.33 19.56 3.61
N TRP A 223 0.88 19.43 4.19
CA TRP A 223 1.25 20.12 5.41
C TRP A 223 1.30 21.64 5.22
N PHE A 224 1.86 22.12 4.10
CA PHE A 224 1.87 23.54 3.77
C PHE A 224 0.47 24.14 3.63
N VAL A 225 -0.49 23.40 3.06
CA VAL A 225 -1.89 23.85 2.96
C VAL A 225 -2.54 24.01 4.34
N GLN A 226 -2.23 23.13 5.29
CA GLN A 226 -2.78 23.23 6.66
C GLN A 226 -2.26 24.45 7.43
N LEU A 227 -0.98 24.81 7.25
CA LEU A 227 -0.38 25.99 7.88
C LEU A 227 -0.96 27.32 7.40
N ILE A 228 -1.58 27.36 6.21
CA ILE A 228 -2.19 28.58 5.65
C ILE A 228 -3.65 28.75 6.14
N ILE A 229 -4.28 27.68 6.61
CA ILE A 229 -5.69 27.65 7.04
C ILE A 229 -5.84 27.77 8.57
N THR A 230 -4.73 27.75 9.32
CA THR A 230 -4.69 27.97 10.79
C THR A 230 -4.13 29.33 11.12
#